data_AF-A0A356T5Y7-F1
#
_entry.id   AF-A0A356T5Y7-F1
#
_cell.length_a   1.000
_cell.length_b   1.000
_cell.length_c   1.000
_cell.angle_alpha   90.00
_cell.angle_beta   90.00
_cell.angle_gamma   90.00
#
_symmetry.space_group_name_H-M   'P 1'
#
loop_
_entity.id
_entity.type
_entity.pdbx_description
1 polymer ?
#
loop_
_entity_poly.entity_id
_entity_poly.type
_entity_poly.pdbx_seq_one_letter_code
_entity_poly.pdbx_strand_id
1 'polypeptide(L)'
;MLRIALLFGSVLSLAACGASGVPASGVPASGVPASGLPAAVGVIDMGTAVQQTLAGQAARVRVMRSFAARQRELDERHRALAEMRTRLDARGGPMAQAVGSTPTYAEVIAYAEELQALQRDHATYQQQLQREERALAGELVGRLRRIADRLAAERGVIVVFDVDGYAAPGVRRLDLTNELIERYDAEYPASTQ
;
A
#
# COMPACT_ATOMS: atom_id res chain seq x y z
N MET A 1 -10.64 13.30 -13.55
CA MET A 1 -10.07 14.03 -14.70
C MET A 1 -8.56 13.93 -14.62
N LEU A 2 -7.98 13.35 -15.67
CA LEU A 2 -6.57 13.09 -15.92
C LEU A 2 -5.79 14.39 -16.17
N ARG A 3 -4.66 14.64 -15.51
CA ARG A 3 -3.64 15.58 -16.00
C ARG A 3 -2.23 15.05 -15.73
N ILE A 4 -1.73 14.41 -16.79
CA ILE A 4 -0.32 14.17 -17.11
C ILE A 4 0.29 15.52 -17.53
N ALA A 5 1.43 15.89 -16.96
CA ALA A 5 2.41 16.82 -17.52
C ALA A 5 3.72 16.64 -16.72
N LEU A 6 4.70 15.89 -17.23
CA LEU A 6 5.82 16.40 -18.05
C LEU A 6 6.42 17.70 -17.48
N LEU A 7 7.67 17.63 -17.00
CA LEU A 7 8.76 18.59 -17.19
C LEU A 7 9.93 18.28 -16.21
N PHE A 8 10.81 17.35 -16.58
CA PHE A 8 12.17 17.31 -16.05
C PHE A 8 13.14 17.20 -17.22
N GLY A 9 13.35 18.34 -17.89
CA GLY A 9 14.34 18.51 -18.92
C GLY A 9 15.31 19.60 -18.50
N SER A 10 16.48 19.21 -17.97
CA SER A 10 17.72 20.00 -18.01
C SER A 10 18.81 19.28 -17.23
N VAL A 11 19.62 18.49 -17.94
CA VAL A 11 20.98 18.17 -17.48
C VAL A 11 21.92 18.87 -18.46
N LEU A 12 22.44 19.99 -17.97
CA LEU A 12 23.46 20.83 -18.57
C LEU A 12 24.78 20.03 -18.57
N SER A 13 25.16 19.52 -19.74
CA SER A 13 26.40 18.78 -19.96
C SER A 13 27.54 19.77 -20.22
N LEU A 14 28.49 19.86 -19.29
CA LEU A 14 29.73 20.63 -19.46
C LEU A 14 30.84 19.70 -19.97
N ALA A 15 31.44 20.10 -21.09
CA ALA A 15 32.46 19.36 -21.81
C ALA A 15 33.89 19.74 -21.39
N ALA A 16 34.78 18.76 -21.58
CA ALA A 16 36.18 18.87 -22.05
C ALA A 16 37.29 19.40 -21.12
N CYS A 17 38.19 18.48 -20.75
CA CYS A 17 39.66 18.60 -20.69
C CYS A 17 40.16 17.17 -20.35
N GLY A 18 41.06 16.45 -21.03
CA GLY A 18 42.18 16.78 -21.91
C GLY A 18 43.46 16.19 -21.28
N ALA A 19 43.96 15.03 -21.74
CA ALA A 19 45.36 14.59 -21.62
C ALA A 19 45.63 13.21 -22.29
N SER A 20 46.41 13.27 -23.38
CA SER A 20 47.61 12.49 -23.75
C SER A 20 47.79 11.03 -23.29
N GLY A 21 48.19 10.19 -24.27
CA GLY A 21 48.31 8.73 -24.14
C GLY A 21 49.67 8.18 -23.70
N VAL A 22 49.68 6.85 -23.51
CA VAL A 22 50.85 5.96 -23.44
C VAL A 22 50.40 4.55 -23.90
N PRO A 23 51.08 3.88 -24.86
CA PRO A 23 50.86 2.47 -25.15
C PRO A 23 51.85 1.61 -24.33
N ALA A 24 51.37 0.63 -23.57
CA ALA A 24 52.25 -0.36 -22.94
C ALA A 24 51.53 -1.70 -22.68
N SER A 25 51.89 -2.67 -23.52
CA SER A 25 52.17 -4.08 -23.23
C SER A 25 51.14 -4.94 -22.47
N GLY A 26 50.67 -5.96 -23.19
CA GLY A 26 49.75 -6.97 -22.71
C GLY A 26 50.30 -7.87 -21.61
N VAL A 27 49.42 -8.14 -20.66
CA VAL A 27 49.50 -9.24 -19.70
C VAL A 27 48.32 -10.16 -20.03
N PRO A 28 48.51 -11.47 -20.24
CA PRO A 28 47.41 -12.38 -20.48
C PRO A 28 46.51 -12.41 -19.25
N ALA A 29 45.27 -11.96 -19.42
CA ALA A 29 44.22 -12.10 -18.44
C ALA A 29 43.99 -13.59 -18.19
N SER A 30 44.29 -14.06 -16.97
CA SER A 30 43.81 -15.34 -16.48
C SER A 30 42.29 -15.37 -16.63
N GLY A 31 41.83 -16.14 -17.62
CA GLY A 31 40.42 -16.42 -17.83
C GLY A 31 39.85 -17.13 -16.61
N VAL A 32 39.11 -16.39 -15.80
CA VAL A 32 38.11 -17.01 -14.92
C VAL A 32 37.12 -17.68 -15.87
N PRO A 33 36.85 -19.00 -15.74
CA PRO A 33 35.80 -19.62 -16.53
C PRO A 33 34.49 -18.94 -16.14
N ALA A 34 34.00 -18.07 -17.02
CA ALA A 34 32.61 -17.66 -17.06
C ALA A 34 31.80 -18.92 -17.35
N SER A 35 31.51 -19.67 -16.29
CA SER A 35 30.66 -20.84 -16.34
C SER A 35 29.31 -20.34 -16.85
N GLY A 36 29.01 -20.74 -18.08
CA GLY A 36 27.87 -20.29 -18.83
C GLY A 36 26.58 -20.70 -18.14
N LEU A 37 25.82 -19.68 -17.75
CA LEU A 37 24.41 -19.54 -18.08
C LEU A 37 24.23 -18.03 -18.29
N PRO A 38 23.64 -17.55 -19.41
CA PRO A 38 23.05 -16.22 -19.36
C PRO A 38 22.00 -16.29 -18.25
N ALA A 39 22.27 -15.67 -17.10
CA ALA A 39 21.37 -15.69 -15.95
C ALA A 39 20.06 -15.04 -16.39
N ALA A 40 19.10 -15.88 -16.78
CA ALA A 40 17.76 -15.43 -17.08
C ALA A 40 17.18 -14.87 -15.77
N VAL A 41 16.58 -13.69 -15.86
CA VAL A 41 16.03 -13.01 -14.70
C VAL A 41 14.52 -13.24 -14.70
N GLY A 42 14.04 -13.86 -13.62
CA GLY A 42 12.63 -13.92 -13.30
C GLY A 42 12.18 -12.58 -12.76
N VAL A 43 11.10 -12.03 -13.27
CA VAL A 43 10.51 -10.78 -12.78
C VAL A 43 9.17 -11.10 -12.15
N ILE A 44 8.94 -10.56 -10.96
CA ILE A 44 7.67 -10.71 -10.25
C ILE A 44 7.23 -9.33 -9.76
N ASP A 45 6.02 -8.93 -10.15
CA ASP A 45 5.32 -7.80 -9.54
C ASP A 45 4.55 -8.31 -8.32
N MET A 46 5.08 -8.02 -7.13
CA MET A 46 4.48 -8.47 -5.88
C MET A 46 3.20 -7.69 -5.58
N GLY A 47 3.15 -6.41 -5.96
CA GLY A 47 1.97 -5.57 -5.82
C GLY A 47 0.78 -6.12 -6.61
N THR A 48 1.01 -6.56 -7.85
CA THR A 48 0.01 -7.20 -8.70
C THR A 48 -0.37 -8.58 -8.18
N ALA A 49 0.60 -9.41 -7.77
CA ALA A 49 0.32 -10.74 -7.23
C ALA A 49 -0.56 -10.69 -5.97
N VAL A 50 -0.26 -9.80 -5.02
CA VAL A 50 -1.09 -9.61 -3.82
C VAL A 50 -2.51 -9.18 -4.19
N GLN A 51 -2.69 -8.39 -5.24
CA GLN A 51 -4.01 -7.88 -5.63
C GLN A 51 -4.85 -8.89 -6.42
N GLN A 52 -4.20 -9.71 -7.24
CA GLN A 52 -4.86 -10.61 -8.18
C GLN A 52 -5.16 -11.98 -7.60
N THR A 53 -4.38 -12.45 -6.62
CA THR A 53 -4.68 -13.70 -5.90
C THR A 53 -6.09 -13.68 -5.29
N LEU A 54 -6.74 -14.84 -5.26
CA LEU A 54 -8.09 -14.98 -4.70
C LEU A 54 -8.12 -14.60 -3.22
N ALA A 55 -7.08 -14.97 -2.46
CA ALA A 55 -6.94 -14.59 -1.06
C ALA A 55 -6.77 -13.07 -0.89
N GLY A 56 -6.03 -12.39 -1.78
CA GLY A 56 -5.89 -10.94 -1.78
C GLY A 56 -7.20 -10.20 -2.05
N GLN A 57 -7.97 -10.68 -3.03
CA GLN A 57 -9.31 -10.17 -3.31
C GLN A 57 -10.25 -10.37 -2.12
N ALA A 58 -10.25 -11.57 -1.52
CA ALA A 58 -11.08 -11.88 -0.36
C ALA A 58 -10.69 -11.04 0.88
N ALA A 59 -9.40 -10.82 1.11
CA ALA A 59 -8.88 -9.97 2.18
C ALA A 59 -9.37 -8.52 2.02
N ARG A 60 -9.29 -7.96 0.82
CA ARG A 60 -9.84 -6.62 0.51
C ARG A 60 -11.33 -6.52 0.81
N VAL A 61 -12.13 -7.50 0.39
CA VAL A 61 -13.58 -7.51 0.66
C VAL A 61 -13.85 -7.56 2.17
N ARG A 62 -13.07 -8.34 2.92
CA ARG A 62 -13.19 -8.46 4.38
C ARG A 62 -12.92 -7.12 5.08
N VAL A 63 -11.84 -6.44 4.71
CA VAL A 63 -11.48 -5.10 5.21
C VAL A 63 -12.52 -4.06 4.83
N MET A 64 -12.98 -4.05 3.57
CA MET A 64 -14.01 -3.11 3.13
C MET A 64 -15.33 -3.28 3.90
N ARG A 65 -15.72 -4.52 4.23
CA ARG A 65 -16.94 -4.78 5.02
C ARG A 65 -16.80 -4.33 6.46
N SER A 66 -15.67 -4.61 7.12
CA SER A 66 -15.43 -4.13 8.50
C SER A 66 -15.43 -2.60 8.54
N PHE A 67 -14.80 -1.97 7.54
CA PHE A 67 -14.77 -0.53 7.39
C PHE A 67 -16.19 0.04 7.18
N ALA A 68 -16.96 -0.47 6.22
CA ALA A 68 -18.30 0.04 5.92
C ALA A 68 -19.26 0.02 7.13
N ALA A 69 -19.17 -1.00 8.00
CA ALA A 69 -19.97 -1.05 9.22
C ALA A 69 -19.60 0.07 10.20
N ARG A 70 -18.30 0.29 10.43
CA ARG A 70 -17.78 1.32 11.33
C ARG A 70 -18.00 2.74 10.81
N GLN A 71 -17.92 2.94 9.50
CA GLN A 71 -18.21 4.25 8.91
C GLN A 71 -19.65 4.67 9.19
N ARG A 72 -20.62 3.73 9.08
CA ARG A 72 -22.03 4.00 9.41
C ARG A 72 -22.22 4.38 10.87
N GLU A 73 -21.56 3.67 11.79
CA GLU A 73 -21.60 3.97 13.22
C GLU A 73 -21.07 5.39 13.51
N LEU A 74 -19.94 5.77 12.91
CA LEU A 74 -19.38 7.12 13.06
C LEU A 74 -20.30 8.20 12.45
N ASP A 75 -20.90 7.93 11.29
CA ASP A 75 -21.83 8.84 10.63
C ASP A 75 -23.10 9.06 11.48
N GLU A 76 -23.63 8.01 12.11
CA GLU A 76 -24.78 8.07 13.03
C GLU A 76 -24.46 8.90 14.28
N ARG A 77 -23.30 8.66 14.90
CA ARG A 77 -22.86 9.44 16.08
C ARG A 77 -22.60 10.90 15.73
N HIS A 78 -22.05 11.18 14.55
CA HIS A 78 -21.88 12.54 14.06
C HIS A 78 -23.22 13.27 13.88
N ARG A 79 -24.24 12.60 13.32
CA ARG A 79 -25.60 13.14 13.22
C ARG A 79 -26.22 13.40 14.59
N ALA A 80 -26.11 12.44 15.50
CA ALA A 80 -26.62 12.59 16.87
C ALA A 80 -25.97 13.78 17.60
N LEU A 81 -24.66 13.97 17.42
CA LEU A 81 -23.93 15.13 17.94
C LEU A 81 -24.41 16.45 17.33
N ALA A 82 -24.65 16.48 16.01
CA ALA A 82 -25.18 17.67 15.35
C ALA A 82 -26.58 18.04 15.88
N GLU A 83 -27.46 17.06 16.05
CA GLU A 83 -28.78 17.26 16.65
C GLU A 83 -28.68 17.73 18.11
N MET A 84 -27.77 17.16 18.89
CA MET A 84 -27.52 17.61 20.27
C MET A 84 -27.01 19.05 20.30
N ARG A 85 -26.12 19.41 19.36
CA ARG A 85 -25.64 20.79 19.22
C ARG A 85 -26.78 21.76 18.92
N THR A 86 -27.62 21.43 17.94
CA THR A 86 -28.79 22.27 17.58
C THR A 86 -29.76 22.44 18.76
N ARG A 87 -30.00 21.37 19.54
CA ARG A 87 -30.85 21.46 20.75
C ARG A 87 -30.23 22.36 21.83
N LEU A 88 -28.92 22.26 22.06
CA LEU A 88 -28.21 23.12 23.01
C LEU A 88 -28.24 24.58 22.58
N ASP A 89 -27.98 24.86 21.30
CA ASP A 89 -28.00 26.22 20.74
C ASP A 89 -29.42 26.83 20.82
N ALA A 90 -30.45 26.03 20.52
CA ALA A 90 -31.84 26.48 20.64
C ALA A 90 -32.21 26.85 22.07
N ARG A 91 -31.75 26.08 23.08
CA ARG A 91 -31.98 26.38 24.50
C ARG A 91 -31.09 27.51 25.03
N GLY A 92 -29.95 27.78 24.40
CA GLY A 92 -29.03 28.85 24.80
C GLY A 92 -29.35 30.22 24.16
N GLY A 93 -30.14 30.25 23.10
CA GLY A 93 -30.42 31.47 22.32
C GLY A 93 -31.27 32.52 23.07
N PRO A 94 -31.28 33.78 22.58
CA PRO A 94 -32.03 34.88 23.21
C PRO A 94 -33.52 34.60 23.42
N MET A 95 -34.14 33.88 22.49
CA MET A 95 -35.55 33.48 22.58
C MET A 95 -35.81 32.44 23.68
N ALA A 96 -34.90 31.49 23.91
CA ALA A 96 -35.05 30.49 24.98
C ALA A 96 -34.80 31.10 26.37
N GLN A 97 -33.85 32.03 26.48
CA GLN A 97 -33.62 32.81 27.70
C GLN A 97 -34.87 33.62 28.11
N ALA A 98 -35.61 34.18 27.14
CA ALA A 98 -36.86 34.89 27.39
C ALA A 98 -37.99 34.01 27.95
N VAL A 99 -37.93 32.68 27.74
CA VAL A 99 -38.90 31.69 28.25
C VAL A 99 -38.31 30.88 29.43
N GLY A 100 -37.16 31.29 29.98
CA GLY A 100 -36.51 30.63 31.12
C GLY A 100 -35.91 29.25 30.81
N SER A 101 -35.77 28.89 29.54
CA SER A 101 -35.13 27.65 29.11
C SER A 101 -33.65 27.90 28.91
N THR A 102 -32.79 27.23 29.68
CA THR A 102 -31.33 27.24 29.49
C THR A 102 -30.79 25.81 29.45
N PRO A 103 -29.71 25.53 28.71
CA PRO A 103 -29.06 24.24 28.73
C PRO A 103 -28.46 23.97 30.12
N THR A 104 -28.57 22.73 30.58
CA THR A 104 -28.02 22.31 31.87
C THR A 104 -26.53 22.07 31.74
N TYR A 105 -25.76 22.32 32.81
CA TYR A 105 -24.32 22.03 32.85
C TYR A 105 -24.00 20.58 32.44
N ALA A 106 -24.83 19.61 32.86
CA ALA A 106 -24.70 18.21 32.50
C ALA A 106 -24.83 17.96 30.98
N GLU A 107 -25.71 18.68 30.27
CA GLU A 107 -25.92 18.50 28.83
C GLU A 107 -24.73 19.03 28.02
N VAL A 108 -24.13 20.14 28.49
CA VAL A 108 -22.92 20.71 27.88
C VAL A 108 -21.71 19.79 28.08
N ILE A 109 -21.57 19.19 29.26
CA ILE A 109 -20.52 18.19 29.52
C ILE A 109 -20.71 16.96 28.63
N ALA A 110 -21.91 16.39 28.58
CA ALA A 110 -22.19 15.22 27.76
C ALA A 110 -21.87 15.47 26.27
N TYR A 111 -22.17 16.68 25.77
CA TYR A 111 -21.76 17.08 24.42
C TYR A 111 -20.26 17.14 24.22
N ALA A 112 -19.52 17.76 25.16
CA ALA A 112 -18.08 17.83 25.07
C ALA A 112 -17.43 16.43 25.12
N GLU A 113 -17.91 15.55 26.00
CA GLU A 113 -17.43 14.18 26.14
C GLU A 113 -17.67 13.36 24.88
N GLU A 114 -18.88 13.39 24.32
CA GLU A 114 -19.23 12.64 23.11
C GLU A 114 -18.48 13.17 21.88
N LEU A 115 -18.30 14.50 21.77
CA LEU A 115 -17.48 15.09 20.72
C LEU A 115 -16.01 14.61 20.80
N GLN A 116 -15.44 14.58 22.00
CA GLN A 116 -14.08 14.10 22.22
C GLN A 116 -13.97 12.59 21.99
N ALA A 117 -14.98 11.81 22.36
CA ALA A 117 -15.06 10.38 22.06
C ALA A 117 -15.07 10.15 20.55
N LEU A 118 -15.93 10.83 19.80
CA LEU A 118 -16.02 10.70 18.34
C LEU A 118 -14.69 11.00 17.65
N GLN A 119 -13.99 12.07 18.06
CA GLN A 119 -12.67 12.42 17.51
C GLN A 119 -11.63 11.32 17.77
N ARG A 120 -11.61 10.76 18.98
CA ARG A 120 -10.70 9.66 19.35
C ARG A 120 -11.02 8.39 18.57
N ASP A 121 -12.30 8.07 18.41
CA ASP A 121 -12.76 6.89 17.68
C ASP A 121 -12.38 6.99 16.21
N HIS A 122 -12.57 8.15 15.59
CA HIS A 122 -12.14 8.39 14.21
C HIS A 122 -10.64 8.17 14.02
N ALA A 123 -9.80 8.72 14.91
CA ALA A 123 -8.34 8.54 14.84
C ALA A 123 -7.94 7.06 15.04
N THR A 124 -8.53 6.41 16.04
CA THR A 124 -8.27 5.00 16.38
C THR A 124 -8.64 4.09 15.22
N TYR A 125 -9.79 4.34 14.61
CA TYR A 125 -10.30 3.58 13.47
C TYR A 125 -9.40 3.68 12.24
N GLN A 126 -8.95 4.89 11.89
CA GLN A 126 -8.00 5.08 10.78
C GLN A 126 -6.69 4.31 11.02
N GLN A 127 -6.21 4.28 12.26
CA GLN A 127 -5.02 3.48 12.62
C GLN A 127 -5.28 1.97 12.60
N GLN A 128 -6.47 1.52 13.01
CA GLN A 128 -6.85 0.10 12.96
C GLN A 128 -6.94 -0.38 11.51
N LEU A 129 -7.57 0.40 10.63
CA LEU A 129 -7.64 0.09 9.20
C LEU A 129 -6.24 -0.15 8.60
N GLN A 130 -5.34 0.82 8.77
CA GLN A 130 -3.98 0.70 8.22
C GLN A 130 -3.23 -0.49 8.80
N ARG A 131 -3.47 -0.85 10.06
CA ARG A 131 -2.86 -2.03 10.70
C ARG A 131 -3.40 -3.32 10.11
N GLU A 132 -4.72 -3.45 9.96
CA GLU A 132 -5.37 -4.62 9.38
C GLU A 132 -4.94 -4.83 7.92
N GLU A 133 -4.94 -3.77 7.11
CA GLU A 133 -4.49 -3.81 5.72
C GLU A 133 -3.04 -4.29 5.61
N ARG A 134 -2.14 -3.74 6.43
CA ARG A 134 -0.72 -4.13 6.44
C ARG A 134 -0.51 -5.55 6.94
N ALA A 135 -1.26 -5.99 7.96
CA ALA A 135 -1.14 -7.33 8.51
C ALA A 135 -1.54 -8.39 7.47
N LEU A 136 -2.70 -8.20 6.83
CA LEU A 136 -3.18 -9.10 5.78
C LEU A 136 -2.23 -9.11 4.57
N ALA A 137 -1.80 -7.93 4.11
CA ALA A 137 -0.84 -7.82 3.02
C ALA A 137 0.50 -8.49 3.35
N GLY A 138 1.02 -8.28 4.56
CA GLY A 138 2.29 -8.87 5.01
C GLY A 138 2.25 -10.40 5.04
N GLU A 139 1.15 -10.98 5.52
CA GLU A 139 0.96 -12.43 5.53
C GLU A 139 0.90 -13.01 4.10
N LEU A 140 0.16 -12.36 3.20
CA LEU A 140 0.10 -12.69 1.78
C LEU A 140 1.48 -12.65 1.12
N VAL A 141 2.22 -11.55 1.31
CA VAL A 141 3.58 -11.37 0.76
C VAL A 141 4.53 -12.45 1.28
N GLY A 142 4.48 -12.79 2.56
CA GLY A 142 5.34 -13.84 3.13
C GLY A 142 5.07 -15.23 2.56
N ARG A 143 3.82 -15.53 2.18
CA ARG A 143 3.47 -16.78 1.49
C ARG A 143 3.86 -16.74 0.01
N LEU A 144 3.58 -15.64 -0.69
CA LEU A 144 3.98 -15.43 -2.07
C LEU A 144 5.50 -15.54 -2.24
N ARG A 145 6.29 -14.94 -1.35
CA ARG A 145 7.74 -15.03 -1.40
C ARG A 145 8.27 -16.45 -1.31
N ARG A 146 7.68 -17.28 -0.43
CA ARG A 146 8.04 -18.70 -0.32
C ARG A 146 7.76 -19.49 -1.59
N ILE A 147 6.68 -19.17 -2.31
CA ILE A 147 6.37 -19.79 -3.60
C ILE A 147 7.31 -19.26 -4.68
N ALA A 148 7.58 -17.96 -4.69
CA ALA A 148 8.51 -17.32 -5.63
C ALA A 148 9.93 -17.90 -5.52
N ASP A 149 10.42 -18.18 -4.31
CA ASP A 149 11.74 -18.80 -4.09
C ASP A 149 11.80 -20.22 -4.68
N ARG A 150 10.72 -21.01 -4.53
CA ARG A 150 10.64 -22.33 -5.18
C ARG A 150 10.58 -22.22 -6.69
N LEU A 151 9.78 -21.27 -7.19
CA LEU A 151 9.65 -21.00 -8.61
C LEU A 151 10.98 -20.57 -9.24
N ALA A 152 11.77 -19.74 -8.54
CA ALA A 152 13.11 -19.34 -8.95
C ALA A 152 14.03 -20.55 -9.13
N ALA A 153 14.05 -21.45 -8.15
CA ALA A 153 14.86 -22.67 -8.16
C ALA A 153 14.44 -23.62 -9.28
N GLU A 154 13.14 -23.84 -9.49
CA GLU A 154 12.60 -24.70 -10.54
C GLU A 154 12.89 -24.17 -11.96
N ARG A 155 12.82 -22.85 -12.14
CA ARG A 155 13.07 -22.20 -13.43
C ARG A 155 14.56 -21.94 -13.68
N GLY A 156 15.42 -22.12 -12.69
CA GLY A 156 16.86 -21.84 -12.78
C GLY A 156 17.15 -20.36 -13.01
N VAL A 157 16.32 -19.46 -12.47
CA VAL A 157 16.41 -18.01 -12.66
C VAL A 157 16.66 -17.29 -11.34
N ILE A 158 17.26 -16.11 -11.43
CA ILE A 158 17.28 -15.17 -10.30
C ILE A 158 16.00 -14.35 -10.36
N VAL A 159 15.18 -14.40 -9.31
CA VAL A 159 13.96 -13.59 -9.22
C VAL A 159 14.28 -12.20 -8.70
N VAL A 160 13.72 -11.20 -9.37
CA VAL A 160 13.74 -9.79 -8.96
C VAL A 160 12.29 -9.34 -8.78
N PHE A 161 12.03 -8.71 -7.64
CA PHE A 161 10.72 -8.19 -7.28
C PHE A 161 10.60 -6.71 -7.69
N ASP A 162 9.41 -6.32 -8.14
CA ASP A 162 9.00 -4.92 -8.29
C ASP A 162 10.02 -4.08 -9.08
N VAL A 163 10.28 -4.48 -10.33
CA VAL A 163 11.20 -3.78 -11.23
C VAL A 163 10.57 -2.52 -11.80
N ASP A 164 10.47 -1.48 -10.97
CA ASP A 164 10.29 -0.13 -11.46
C ASP A 164 11.59 0.34 -12.15
N GLY A 165 11.65 0.17 -13.47
CA GLY A 165 12.62 0.86 -14.33
C GLY A 165 14.01 0.25 -14.48
N TYR A 166 14.34 -0.89 -13.85
CA TYR A 166 15.62 -1.57 -14.09
C TYR A 166 15.50 -2.66 -15.16
N ALA A 167 15.80 -2.30 -16.41
CA ALA A 167 16.02 -3.25 -17.48
C ALA A 167 17.46 -3.12 -17.98
N ALA A 168 18.33 -4.03 -17.56
CA ALA A 168 19.65 -4.14 -18.15
C ALA A 168 19.51 -4.60 -19.62
N PRO A 169 20.05 -3.85 -20.60
CA PRO A 169 19.96 -4.23 -22.01
C PRO A 169 20.66 -5.58 -22.25
N GLY A 170 19.97 -6.50 -22.91
CA GLY A 170 20.49 -7.83 -23.27
C GLY A 170 20.16 -8.97 -22.30
N VAL A 171 19.51 -8.71 -21.16
CA VAL A 171 19.07 -9.77 -20.24
C VAL A 171 17.67 -10.28 -20.63
N ARG A 172 17.52 -11.60 -20.83
CA ARG A 172 16.18 -12.21 -21.01
C ARG A 172 15.41 -12.12 -19.69
N ARG A 173 14.27 -11.43 -19.74
CA ARG A 173 13.30 -11.34 -18.64
C ARG A 173 12.20 -12.36 -18.84
N LEU A 174 11.91 -13.12 -17.80
CA LEU A 174 10.77 -14.02 -17.72
C LEU A 174 9.82 -13.46 -16.67
N ASP A 175 8.64 -12.99 -17.08
CA ASP A 175 7.62 -12.59 -16.11
C ASP A 175 7.02 -13.86 -15.50
N LEU A 176 7.09 -13.96 -14.18
CA LEU A 176 6.63 -15.08 -13.39
C LEU A 176 5.40 -14.72 -12.54
N THR A 177 4.88 -13.50 -12.68
CA THR A 177 3.79 -12.98 -11.84
C THR A 177 2.52 -13.84 -11.95
N ASN A 178 2.08 -14.17 -13.17
CA ASN A 178 0.88 -15.00 -13.36
C ASN A 178 1.07 -16.43 -12.84
N GLU A 179 2.23 -17.04 -13.11
CA GLU A 179 2.53 -18.39 -12.61
C GLU A 179 2.59 -18.42 -11.07
N LEU A 180 3.11 -17.35 -10.45
CA LEU A 180 3.10 -17.20 -9.01
C LEU A 180 1.67 -17.13 -8.45
N ILE A 181 0.79 -16.35 -9.08
CA ILE A 181 -0.62 -16.23 -8.68
C ILE A 181 -1.33 -17.59 -8.78
N GLU A 182 -1.19 -18.28 -9.90
CA GLU A 182 -1.81 -19.60 -10.11
C GLU A 182 -1.36 -20.62 -9.08
N ARG A 183 -0.05 -20.68 -8.78
CA ARG A 183 0.50 -21.56 -7.74
C ARG A 183 0.02 -21.19 -6.35
N TYR A 184 -0.06 -19.89 -6.05
CA TYR A 184 -0.61 -19.43 -4.79
C TYR A 184 -2.07 -19.88 -4.63
N ASP A 185 -2.90 -19.62 -5.63
CA ASP A 185 -4.33 -19.95 -5.56
C ASP A 185 -4.58 -21.47 -5.53
N ALA A 186 -3.69 -22.26 -6.14
CA ALA A 186 -3.70 -23.72 -6.04
C ALA A 186 -3.31 -24.22 -4.64
N GLU A 187 -2.32 -23.61 -3.99
CA GLU A 187 -1.88 -23.97 -2.63
C GLU A 187 -2.83 -23.43 -1.53
N TYR A 188 -3.49 -22.31 -1.78
CA TYR A 188 -4.35 -21.60 -0.82
C TYR A 188 -5.72 -21.24 -1.44
N PRO A 189 -6.58 -22.24 -1.75
CA PRO A 189 -7.90 -21.96 -2.28
C PRO A 189 -8.73 -21.12 -1.30
N ALA A 190 -9.50 -20.16 -1.84
CA ALA A 190 -10.25 -19.15 -1.10
C ALA A 190 -11.23 -19.69 -0.05
N SER A 191 -11.57 -20.98 -0.08
CA SER A 191 -12.46 -21.64 0.88
C SER A 191 -11.80 -22.05 2.20
N THR A 192 -10.46 -22.03 2.29
CA THR A 192 -9.73 -22.60 3.44
C THR A 192 -9.27 -21.54 4.46
N GLN A 193 -9.70 -20.27 4.35
CA GLN A 193 -9.26 -19.17 5.24
C GLN A 193 -10.36 -18.19 5.69
#